data_AF-A0A7V9RH74-F1
#
_entry.id   AF-A0A7V9RH74-F1
#
_cell.length_a   1.000
_cell.length_b   1.000
_cell.length_c   1.000
_cell.angle_alpha   90.00
_cell.angle_beta   90.00
_cell.angle_gamma   90.00
#
_symmetry.space_group_name_H-M   'P 1'
#
loop_
_entity.id
_entity.type
_entity.pdbx_description
1 polymer ?
#
loop_
_entity_poly.entity_id
_entity_poly.type
_entity_poly.pdbx_seq_one_letter_code
_entity_poly.pdbx_strand_id
1 'polypeptide(L)'
;MHRAFALLLLACGSTMAAPDPKPAAPAPTRPSPARSDNPCFAGKPSIVATEMWKTLEKYSWSVYLSETDSAPPPTTYGTCKVNRNRVTAANGSLVAELGCGVRVVTKGIKDELGLEIGAVGKDVLARKPKPLTKLTCFGNGPGQARCQFERPDDNDTDSTSYVVAGTLGEDAVTGDAAIKFFSSRPLVELGVSIWCH
;
A
#
# COMPACT_ATOMS: atom_id res chain seq x y z
N MET A 1 -19.69 73.26 47.01
CA MET A 1 -21.16 73.46 47.08
C MET A 1 -21.70 73.42 45.66
N HIS A 2 -22.87 72.79 45.43
CA HIS A 2 -23.59 72.51 44.16
C HIS A 2 -23.14 71.20 43.47
N ARG A 3 -23.79 70.03 43.66
CA ARG A 3 -25.11 69.50 43.17
C ARG A 3 -25.22 69.55 41.63
N ALA A 4 -25.02 68.42 40.94
CA ALA A 4 -26.03 67.44 40.44
C ALA A 4 -26.60 67.86 39.06
N PHE A 5 -27.00 67.04 38.08
CA PHE A 5 -27.49 65.66 37.99
C PHE A 5 -27.14 65.13 36.58
N ALA A 6 -26.65 63.90 36.47
CA ALA A 6 -26.41 63.23 35.19
C ALA A 6 -27.68 62.50 34.72
N LEU A 7 -28.00 62.66 33.43
CA LEU A 7 -29.10 61.96 32.76
C LEU A 7 -28.77 60.46 32.59
N LEU A 8 -29.71 59.62 33.02
CA LEU A 8 -29.85 58.23 32.59
C LEU A 8 -30.25 58.18 31.10
N LEU A 9 -29.59 57.32 30.32
CA LEU A 9 -30.17 56.73 29.11
C LEU A 9 -30.05 55.20 29.21
N LEU A 10 -31.22 54.56 29.12
CA LEU A 10 -31.45 53.14 29.32
C LEU A 10 -30.79 52.28 28.24
N ALA A 11 -30.29 51.13 28.69
CA ALA A 11 -29.88 50.01 27.88
C ALA A 11 -31.08 49.29 27.25
N CYS A 12 -30.97 48.95 25.96
CA CYS A 12 -31.73 47.88 25.31
C CYS A 12 -30.75 47.01 24.51
N GLY A 13 -29.98 46.18 25.23
CA GLY A 13 -29.20 45.10 24.62
C GLY A 13 -30.10 43.90 24.40
N SER A 14 -30.56 43.69 23.16
CA SER A 14 -31.21 42.44 22.77
C SER A 14 -30.14 41.38 22.58
N THR A 15 -29.96 40.49 23.57
CA THR A 15 -29.12 39.30 23.42
C THR A 15 -29.92 38.28 22.61
N MET A 16 -29.63 38.17 21.31
CA MET A 16 -30.13 37.07 20.50
C MET A 16 -29.52 35.77 21.01
N ALA A 17 -30.36 34.86 21.50
CA ALA A 17 -29.96 33.50 21.81
C ALA A 17 -29.48 32.80 20.54
N ALA A 18 -28.24 32.32 20.54
CA ALA A 18 -27.70 31.50 19.47
C ALA A 18 -28.46 30.15 19.44
N PRO A 19 -28.82 29.62 18.26
CA PRO A 19 -29.43 28.30 18.17
C PRO A 19 -28.41 27.23 18.58
N ASP A 20 -28.88 26.23 19.35
CA ASP A 20 -28.08 25.11 19.81
C ASP A 20 -27.38 24.38 18.64
N PRO A 21 -26.11 23.98 18.78
CA PRO A 21 -25.42 23.21 17.77
C PRO A 21 -26.07 21.83 17.64
N LYS A 22 -26.65 21.58 16.46
CA LYS A 22 -27.17 20.28 16.04
C LYS A 22 -26.15 19.18 16.36
N PRO A 23 -26.55 18.05 16.98
CA PRO A 23 -25.62 16.96 17.30
C PRO A 23 -24.85 16.53 16.06
N ALA A 24 -23.51 16.61 16.15
CA ALA A 24 -22.63 16.15 15.09
C ALA A 24 -22.92 14.67 14.82
N ALA A 25 -23.12 14.32 13.55
CA ALA A 25 -23.26 12.93 13.15
C ALA A 25 -22.03 12.14 13.63
N PRO A 26 -22.22 10.90 14.12
CA PRO A 26 -21.11 10.07 14.57
C PRO A 26 -20.07 9.96 13.45
N ALA A 27 -18.81 10.20 13.80
CA ALA A 27 -17.71 10.08 12.86
C ALA A 27 -17.75 8.69 12.21
N PRO A 28 -17.55 8.58 10.88
CA PRO A 28 -17.55 7.29 10.21
C PRO A 28 -16.54 6.38 10.91
N THR A 29 -17.03 5.25 11.42
CA THR A 29 -16.21 4.26 12.12
C THR A 29 -15.14 3.81 11.14
N ARG A 30 -13.85 4.07 11.44
CA ARG A 30 -12.75 3.54 10.63
C ARG A 30 -12.96 2.02 10.54
N PRO A 31 -13.02 1.43 9.33
CA PRO A 31 -13.08 -0.01 9.21
C PRO A 31 -11.89 -0.61 9.98
N SER A 32 -12.18 -1.59 10.84
CA SER A 32 -11.13 -2.32 11.55
C SER A 32 -10.15 -2.89 10.52
N PRO A 33 -8.83 -2.88 10.78
CA PRO A 33 -7.86 -3.44 9.85
C PRO A 33 -8.27 -4.88 9.53
N ALA A 34 -8.43 -5.20 8.24
CA ALA A 34 -8.61 -6.57 7.82
C ALA A 34 -7.50 -7.43 8.44
N ARG A 35 -7.89 -8.52 9.11
CA ARG A 35 -6.93 -9.46 9.70
C ARG A 35 -6.22 -10.19 8.58
N SER A 36 -4.94 -10.46 8.78
CA SER A 36 -4.11 -11.19 7.83
C SER A 36 -4.50 -12.67 7.82
N ASP A 37 -4.91 -13.17 6.65
CA ASP A 37 -5.03 -14.61 6.38
C ASP A 37 -3.67 -15.27 6.10
N ASN A 38 -2.58 -14.49 6.18
CA ASN A 38 -1.24 -15.02 5.97
C ASN A 38 -0.89 -15.99 7.10
N PRO A 39 -0.41 -17.20 6.79
CA PRO A 39 0.01 -18.16 7.81
C PRO A 39 1.10 -17.62 8.76
N CYS A 40 1.86 -16.61 8.33
CA CYS A 40 2.91 -15.99 9.15
C CYS A 40 2.42 -14.91 10.12
N PHE A 41 1.21 -14.39 9.91
CA PHE A 41 0.66 -13.25 10.64
C PHE A 41 -0.80 -13.49 11.03
N ALA A 42 -1.22 -14.75 11.15
CA ALA A 42 -2.60 -15.13 11.43
C ALA A 42 -3.15 -14.35 12.64
N GLY A 43 -4.28 -13.67 12.44
CA GLY A 43 -4.95 -12.89 13.48
C GLY A 43 -4.32 -11.53 13.80
N LYS A 44 -3.20 -11.16 13.16
CA LYS A 44 -2.60 -9.83 13.24
C LYS A 44 -3.15 -8.91 12.14
N PRO A 45 -3.03 -7.58 12.28
CA PRO A 45 -3.27 -6.66 11.17
C PRO A 45 -2.39 -7.03 9.96
N SER A 46 -2.89 -6.81 8.73
CA SER A 46 -2.04 -6.90 7.53
C SER A 46 -0.82 -5.99 7.65
N ILE A 47 0.33 -6.45 7.15
CA ILE A 47 1.60 -5.74 7.19
C ILE A 47 1.77 -4.93 5.90
N VAL A 48 2.32 -3.72 5.99
CA VAL A 48 2.69 -2.94 4.79
C VAL A 48 4.06 -3.42 4.28
N ALA A 49 4.17 -3.68 2.98
CA ALA A 49 5.38 -4.23 2.36
C ALA A 49 6.62 -3.36 2.63
N THR A 50 6.49 -2.04 2.61
CA THR A 50 7.61 -1.12 2.88
C THR A 50 8.07 -1.19 4.35
N GLU A 51 7.18 -1.42 5.30
CA GLU A 51 7.54 -1.65 6.72
C GLU A 51 8.26 -2.98 6.91
N MET A 52 7.80 -4.04 6.23
CA MET A 52 8.48 -5.33 6.19
C MET A 52 9.90 -5.18 5.66
N TRP A 53 10.06 -4.49 4.53
CA TRP A 53 11.37 -4.27 3.92
C TRP A 53 12.31 -3.51 4.86
N LYS A 54 11.86 -2.40 5.45
CA LYS A 54 12.68 -1.63 6.41
C LYS A 54 13.15 -2.49 7.58
N THR A 55 12.32 -3.42 8.03
CA THR A 55 12.68 -4.34 9.12
C THR A 55 13.67 -5.41 8.68
N LEU A 56 13.56 -5.87 7.44
CA LEU A 56 14.33 -6.99 6.89
C LEU A 56 15.41 -6.57 5.88
N GLU A 57 15.72 -5.27 5.79
CA GLU A 57 16.60 -4.68 4.77
C GLU A 57 17.95 -5.40 4.69
N LYS A 58 18.54 -5.78 5.82
CA LYS A 58 19.81 -6.52 5.84
C LYS A 58 19.80 -7.82 5.01
N TYR A 59 18.62 -8.43 4.83
CA TYR A 59 18.42 -9.66 4.06
C TYR A 59 18.23 -9.40 2.56
N SER A 60 17.90 -8.17 2.16
CA SER A 60 17.52 -7.84 0.78
C SER A 60 18.68 -8.02 -0.21
N TRP A 61 19.89 -7.69 0.22
CA TRP A 61 21.11 -7.81 -0.56
C TRP A 61 21.63 -9.25 -0.67
N SER A 62 21.06 -10.20 0.09
CA SER A 62 21.53 -11.60 0.12
C SER A 62 21.37 -12.34 -1.22
N VAL A 63 20.62 -11.78 -2.16
CA VAL A 63 20.51 -12.27 -3.55
C VAL A 63 21.78 -12.03 -4.36
N TYR A 64 22.58 -11.02 -4.00
CA TYR A 64 23.83 -10.65 -4.69
C TYR A 64 25.08 -11.19 -3.99
N LEU A 65 24.94 -11.80 -2.82
CA LEU A 65 26.06 -12.36 -2.04
C LEU A 65 26.32 -13.81 -2.43
N SER A 66 27.59 -14.20 -2.53
CA SER A 66 28.00 -15.61 -2.60
C SER A 66 27.60 -16.35 -1.31
N GLU A 67 27.43 -17.67 -1.38
CA GLU A 67 26.98 -18.49 -0.23
C GLU A 67 27.90 -18.40 1.00
N THR A 68 29.13 -17.94 0.81
CA THR A 68 30.20 -17.99 1.81
C THR A 68 30.48 -16.64 2.47
N ASP A 69 29.97 -15.52 1.96
CA ASP A 69 30.30 -14.20 2.48
C ASP A 69 29.06 -13.40 2.89
N SER A 70 29.00 -13.03 4.17
CA SER A 70 28.21 -11.91 4.70
C SER A 70 26.67 -12.01 4.67
N ALA A 71 26.07 -13.14 4.29
CA ALA A 71 24.63 -13.32 4.40
C ALA A 71 24.20 -13.26 5.89
N PRO A 72 23.20 -12.44 6.27
CA PRO A 72 22.75 -12.40 7.65
C PRO A 72 22.24 -13.78 8.11
N PRO A 73 22.43 -14.15 9.38
CA PRO A 73 21.97 -15.43 9.88
C PRO A 73 20.44 -15.54 9.73
N PRO A 74 19.90 -16.76 9.48
CA PRO A 74 18.47 -16.97 9.43
C PRO A 74 17.77 -16.45 10.69
N THR A 75 16.59 -15.87 10.52
CA THR A 75 15.79 -15.34 11.64
C THR A 75 14.30 -15.61 11.43
N THR A 76 13.48 -15.03 12.30
CA THR A 76 12.02 -15.07 12.18
C THR A 76 11.45 -13.68 12.01
N TYR A 77 10.37 -13.57 11.25
CA TYR A 77 9.55 -12.36 11.16
C TYR A 77 8.09 -12.75 11.36
N GLY A 78 7.52 -12.42 12.52
CA GLY A 78 6.30 -13.10 12.98
C GLY A 78 6.58 -14.59 13.20
N THR A 79 5.75 -15.47 12.62
CA THR A 79 6.00 -16.92 12.61
C THR A 79 6.68 -17.42 11.33
N CYS A 80 6.95 -16.52 10.38
CA CYS A 80 7.70 -16.81 9.15
C CYS A 80 9.18 -17.00 9.44
N LYS A 81 9.83 -17.89 8.67
CA LYS A 81 11.29 -17.99 8.60
C LYS A 81 11.81 -17.03 7.55
N VAL A 82 12.87 -16.30 7.90
CA VAL A 82 13.63 -15.46 6.99
C VAL A 82 14.99 -16.09 6.81
N ASN A 83 15.33 -16.47 5.58
CA ASN A 83 16.63 -17.01 5.23
C ASN A 83 17.08 -16.43 3.91
N ARG A 84 18.27 -15.81 3.89
CA ARG A 84 18.71 -14.94 2.80
C ARG A 84 17.60 -13.94 2.49
N ASN A 85 17.28 -13.71 1.23
CA ASN A 85 16.26 -12.79 0.80
C ASN A 85 14.83 -13.39 0.81
N ARG A 86 14.61 -14.58 1.38
CA ARG A 86 13.32 -15.27 1.31
C ARG A 86 12.60 -15.28 2.64
N VAL A 87 11.30 -14.98 2.60
CA VAL A 87 10.37 -15.07 3.73
C VAL A 87 9.42 -16.23 3.45
N THR A 88 9.42 -17.25 4.33
CA THR A 88 8.70 -18.51 4.12
C THR A 88 7.85 -18.88 5.32
N ALA A 89 6.66 -19.43 5.06
CA ALA A 89 5.76 -19.93 6.08
C ALA A 89 6.22 -21.28 6.65
N ALA A 90 5.61 -21.70 7.77
CA ALA A 90 5.93 -22.97 8.43
C ALA A 90 5.74 -24.20 7.53
N ASN A 91 4.80 -24.14 6.58
CA ASN A 91 4.54 -25.18 5.59
C ASN A 91 5.49 -25.12 4.36
N GLY A 92 6.51 -24.25 4.38
CA GLY A 92 7.47 -24.07 3.28
C GLY A 92 7.00 -23.15 2.15
N SER A 93 5.77 -22.62 2.20
CA SER A 93 5.27 -21.71 1.16
C SER A 93 6.02 -20.39 1.16
N LEU A 94 6.35 -19.88 -0.03
CA LEU A 94 6.91 -18.55 -0.19
C LEU A 94 5.87 -17.50 0.17
N VAL A 95 6.26 -16.56 1.04
CA VAL A 95 5.41 -15.44 1.45
C VAL A 95 5.86 -14.16 0.74
N ALA A 96 7.16 -13.89 0.77
CA ALA A 96 7.75 -12.76 0.08
C ALA A 96 9.22 -13.03 -0.28
N GLU A 97 9.72 -12.32 -1.28
CA GLU A 97 11.15 -12.19 -1.58
C GLU A 97 11.57 -10.74 -1.42
N LEU A 98 12.71 -10.55 -0.77
CA LEU A 98 13.35 -9.27 -0.54
C LEU A 98 14.38 -9.04 -1.66
N GLY A 99 14.62 -7.78 -1.96
CA GLY A 99 15.65 -7.32 -2.88
C GLY A 99 15.67 -5.81 -2.86
N CYS A 100 15.73 -5.22 -4.04
CA CYS A 100 15.43 -3.80 -4.26
C CYS A 100 14.13 -3.31 -3.64
N GLY A 101 13.23 -4.22 -3.30
CA GLY A 101 11.99 -3.94 -2.59
C GLY A 101 11.42 -5.25 -2.07
N VAL A 102 10.11 -5.42 -2.15
CA VAL A 102 9.41 -6.64 -1.72
C VAL A 102 8.57 -7.19 -2.86
N ARG A 103 8.85 -8.42 -3.26
CA ARG A 103 7.97 -9.25 -4.07
C ARG A 103 7.06 -10.03 -3.13
N VAL A 104 5.76 -9.77 -3.17
CA VAL A 104 4.72 -10.41 -2.36
C VAL A 104 3.92 -11.35 -3.24
N VAL A 105 3.74 -12.60 -2.79
CA VAL A 105 3.02 -13.65 -3.55
C VAL A 105 1.88 -14.30 -2.76
N THR A 106 1.58 -13.80 -1.56
CA THR A 106 0.51 -14.31 -0.71
C THR A 106 -0.30 -13.18 -0.07
N LYS A 107 -1.50 -13.49 0.40
CA LYS A 107 -2.37 -12.54 1.10
C LYS A 107 -1.78 -12.08 2.43
N GLY A 108 -2.30 -10.97 2.97
CA GLY A 108 -1.98 -10.48 4.29
C GLY A 108 -0.76 -9.55 4.37
N ILE A 109 -0.15 -9.24 3.23
CA ILE A 109 0.84 -8.18 3.05
C ILE A 109 0.28 -7.21 2.00
N LYS A 110 0.29 -5.91 2.32
CA LYS A 110 -0.30 -4.85 1.52
C LYS A 110 0.76 -3.95 0.90
N ASP A 111 0.47 -3.38 -0.26
CA ASP A 111 1.19 -2.21 -0.77
C ASP A 111 0.80 -0.92 0.01
N GLU A 112 1.38 0.22 -0.38
CA GLU A 112 1.08 1.52 0.24
C GLU A 112 -0.35 2.02 -0.04
N LEU A 113 -1.03 1.44 -1.04
CA LEU A 113 -2.45 1.69 -1.34
C LEU A 113 -3.38 0.83 -0.47
N GLY A 114 -2.82 0.01 0.42
CA GLY A 114 -3.56 -0.91 1.27
C GLY A 114 -4.19 -2.08 0.49
N LEU A 115 -3.62 -2.44 -0.67
CA LEU A 115 -4.07 -3.54 -1.53
C LEU A 115 -3.16 -4.75 -1.33
N GLU A 116 -3.74 -5.94 -1.38
CA GLU A 116 -3.03 -7.21 -1.23
C GLU A 116 -3.36 -8.16 -2.39
N ILE A 117 -2.71 -9.33 -2.41
CA ILE A 117 -2.98 -10.39 -3.39
C ILE A 117 -4.47 -10.77 -3.41
N GLY A 118 -5.04 -10.87 -4.61
CA GLY A 118 -6.47 -11.10 -4.83
C GLY A 118 -7.33 -9.83 -4.93
N ALA A 119 -6.78 -8.64 -4.64
CA ALA A 119 -7.41 -7.40 -5.09
C ALA A 119 -7.52 -7.38 -6.63
N VAL A 120 -8.36 -6.52 -7.20
CA VAL A 120 -8.55 -6.45 -8.66
C VAL A 120 -7.91 -5.16 -9.18
N GLY A 121 -7.41 -5.16 -10.42
CA GLY A 121 -6.74 -3.99 -11.00
C GLY A 121 -7.55 -2.69 -10.94
N LYS A 122 -8.89 -2.76 -10.99
CA LYS A 122 -9.76 -1.57 -10.77
C LYS A 122 -9.58 -0.93 -9.40
N ASP A 123 -9.25 -1.70 -8.37
CA ASP A 123 -9.04 -1.20 -7.01
C ASP A 123 -7.72 -0.42 -6.93
N VAL A 124 -6.69 -0.87 -7.66
CA VAL A 124 -5.43 -0.12 -7.85
C VAL A 124 -5.70 1.19 -8.57
N LEU A 125 -6.42 1.14 -9.69
CA LEU A 125 -6.77 2.33 -10.47
C LEU A 125 -7.59 3.36 -9.67
N ALA A 126 -8.43 2.90 -8.76
CA ALA A 126 -9.24 3.75 -7.88
C ALA A 126 -8.42 4.42 -6.76
N ARG A 127 -7.36 3.75 -6.27
CA ARG A 127 -6.56 4.23 -5.13
C ARG A 127 -5.25 4.93 -5.50
N LYS A 128 -4.71 4.70 -6.70
CA LYS A 128 -3.50 5.41 -7.15
C LYS A 128 -3.77 6.93 -7.20
N PRO A 129 -2.80 7.77 -6.73
CA PRO A 129 -2.90 9.22 -6.82
C PRO A 129 -3.19 9.72 -8.23
N LYS A 130 -3.87 10.87 -8.34
CA LYS A 130 -4.24 11.50 -9.61
C LYS A 130 -3.37 12.73 -9.90
N PRO A 131 -3.09 13.04 -11.17
CA PRO A 131 -3.46 12.29 -12.38
C PRO A 131 -2.72 10.95 -12.49
N LEU A 132 -3.34 9.94 -13.10
CA LEU A 132 -2.63 8.68 -13.37
C LEU A 132 -1.58 8.92 -14.45
N THR A 133 -0.34 8.49 -14.20
CA THR A 133 0.63 8.28 -15.28
C THR A 133 0.20 7.09 -16.14
N LYS A 134 0.84 6.93 -17.30
CA LYS A 134 0.45 5.90 -18.27
C LYS A 134 0.73 4.51 -17.69
N LEU A 135 -0.24 3.60 -17.79
CA LEU A 135 -0.04 2.20 -17.40
C LEU A 135 0.51 1.40 -18.58
N THR A 136 1.54 0.59 -18.34
CA THR A 136 2.06 -0.37 -19.32
C THR A 136 2.08 -1.78 -18.71
N CYS A 137 1.58 -2.75 -19.46
CA CYS A 137 1.62 -4.16 -19.09
C CYS A 137 2.47 -4.95 -20.10
N PHE A 138 3.31 -5.86 -19.61
CA PHE A 138 4.17 -6.74 -20.40
C PHE A 138 4.07 -8.18 -19.89
N GLY A 139 4.47 -9.16 -20.70
CA GLY A 139 4.44 -10.57 -20.32
C GLY A 139 5.29 -10.87 -19.08
N ASN A 140 4.78 -11.71 -18.16
CA ASN A 140 5.47 -12.12 -16.92
C ASN A 140 5.49 -13.65 -16.80
N GLY A 141 5.81 -14.34 -17.90
CA GLY A 141 5.76 -15.80 -17.98
C GLY A 141 4.35 -16.35 -18.27
N PRO A 142 4.19 -17.68 -18.25
CA PRO A 142 2.94 -18.33 -18.68
C PRO A 142 1.73 -17.87 -17.86
N GLY A 143 0.72 -17.34 -18.55
CA GLY A 143 -0.56 -16.97 -17.95
C GLY A 143 -0.50 -15.75 -17.02
N GLN A 144 0.55 -14.93 -17.09
CA GLN A 144 0.70 -13.74 -16.25
C GLN A 144 1.21 -12.54 -17.05
N ALA A 145 0.82 -11.35 -16.59
CA ALA A 145 1.32 -10.09 -17.09
C ALA A 145 1.69 -9.18 -15.92
N ARG A 146 2.81 -8.47 -16.04
CA ARG A 146 3.25 -7.44 -15.09
C ARG A 146 2.84 -6.09 -15.63
N CYS A 147 2.15 -5.32 -14.81
CA CYS A 147 1.69 -3.98 -15.12
C CYS A 147 2.37 -2.97 -14.18
N GLN A 148 2.87 -1.88 -14.73
CA GLN A 148 3.46 -0.79 -13.95
C GLN A 148 3.04 0.56 -14.53
N PHE A 149 2.87 1.52 -13.65
CA PHE A 149 2.68 2.90 -14.07
C PHE A 149 4.04 3.48 -14.50
N GLU A 150 4.04 4.28 -15.56
CA GLU A 150 5.19 5.10 -15.91
C GLU A 150 5.53 6.00 -14.73
N ARG A 151 6.82 6.16 -14.49
CA ARG A 151 7.29 7.09 -13.48
C ARG A 151 7.03 8.52 -13.96
N PRO A 152 6.59 9.43 -13.08
CA PRO A 152 6.43 10.84 -13.40
C PRO A 152 7.79 11.50 -13.69
N ASP A 153 8.87 11.06 -13.05
CA ASP A 153 10.24 11.46 -13.33
C ASP A 153 11.26 10.39 -12.87
N ASP A 154 12.54 10.59 -13.22
CA ASP A 154 13.63 9.65 -12.92
C ASP A 154 13.98 9.55 -11.42
N ASN A 155 13.52 10.51 -10.59
CA ASN A 155 13.69 10.48 -9.14
C ASN A 155 12.53 9.77 -8.43
N ASP A 156 11.47 9.36 -9.15
CA ASP A 156 10.42 8.55 -8.54
C ASP A 156 10.96 7.14 -8.21
N THR A 157 10.97 6.88 -6.91
CA THR A 157 11.46 5.64 -6.33
C THR A 157 10.34 4.59 -6.20
N ASP A 158 9.07 4.99 -6.30
CA ASP A 158 7.92 4.08 -6.30
C ASP A 158 7.70 3.47 -7.70
N SER A 159 8.45 2.42 -7.99
CA SER A 159 8.19 1.53 -9.13
C SER A 159 7.37 0.31 -8.71
N THR A 160 6.28 0.52 -7.96
CA THR A 160 5.35 -0.58 -7.65
C THR A 160 4.80 -1.20 -8.94
N SER A 161 5.02 -2.50 -9.07
CA SER A 161 4.51 -3.33 -10.17
C SER A 161 3.44 -4.30 -9.66
N TYR A 162 2.45 -4.54 -10.51
CA TYR A 162 1.28 -5.36 -10.22
C TYR A 162 1.26 -6.52 -11.22
N VAL A 163 1.40 -7.75 -10.76
CA VAL A 163 1.26 -8.92 -11.63
C VAL A 163 -0.17 -9.42 -11.55
N VAL A 164 -0.77 -9.64 -12.71
CA VAL A 164 -2.16 -10.12 -12.86
C VAL A 164 -2.22 -11.43 -13.63
N ALA A 165 -3.27 -12.20 -13.38
CA ALA A 165 -3.57 -13.39 -14.17
C ALA A 165 -4.02 -13.02 -15.59
N GLY A 166 -3.46 -13.69 -16.58
CA GLY A 166 -3.81 -13.56 -17.99
C GLY A 166 -2.59 -13.31 -18.89
N THR A 167 -2.68 -13.83 -20.11
CA THR A 167 -1.67 -13.64 -21.15
C THR A 167 -2.03 -12.43 -22.01
N LEU A 168 -1.03 -11.63 -22.38
CA LEU A 168 -1.18 -10.58 -23.38
C LEU A 168 -1.20 -11.20 -24.78
N GLY A 169 -1.93 -10.61 -25.72
CA GLY A 169 -1.88 -11.01 -27.12
C GLY A 169 -0.68 -10.47 -27.89
N GLU A 170 0.13 -9.63 -27.23
CA GLU A 170 1.23 -8.82 -27.77
C GLU A 170 2.35 -8.75 -26.72
N ASP A 171 3.55 -8.30 -27.10
CA ASP A 171 4.69 -8.19 -26.18
C ASP A 171 4.42 -7.22 -25.01
N ALA A 172 3.73 -6.11 -25.31
CA ALA A 172 3.28 -5.14 -24.32
C ALA A 172 2.04 -4.39 -24.78
N VAL A 173 1.19 -3.99 -23.84
CA VAL A 173 0.05 -3.07 -24.07
C VAL A 173 0.20 -1.86 -23.16
N THR A 174 -0.22 -0.68 -23.62
CA THR A 174 -0.04 0.59 -22.90
C THR A 174 -1.28 1.47 -22.94
N GLY A 175 -1.41 2.40 -22.00
CA GLY A 175 -2.55 3.34 -21.93
C GLY A 175 -3.89 2.65 -21.70
N ASP A 176 -4.92 3.05 -22.44
CA ASP A 176 -6.29 2.53 -22.27
C ASP A 176 -6.40 1.02 -22.50
N ALA A 177 -5.60 0.45 -23.41
CA ALA A 177 -5.56 -0.98 -23.64
C ALA A 177 -5.02 -1.72 -22.40
N ALA A 178 -3.97 -1.19 -21.77
CA ALA A 178 -3.43 -1.71 -20.52
C ALA A 178 -4.44 -1.56 -19.38
N ILE A 179 -5.12 -0.42 -19.26
CA ILE A 179 -6.16 -0.19 -18.25
C ILE A 179 -7.32 -1.19 -18.42
N LYS A 180 -7.80 -1.39 -19.65
CA LYS A 180 -8.87 -2.35 -19.96
C LYS A 180 -8.46 -3.78 -19.61
N PHE A 181 -7.24 -4.17 -19.97
CA PHE A 181 -6.68 -5.46 -19.61
C PHE A 181 -6.58 -5.61 -18.08
N PHE A 182 -5.91 -4.68 -17.42
CA PHE A 182 -5.59 -4.74 -16.00
C PHE A 182 -6.82 -4.68 -15.09
N SER A 183 -7.79 -3.81 -15.40
CA SER A 183 -8.90 -3.43 -14.50
C SER A 183 -9.78 -4.58 -13.99
N SER A 184 -9.91 -5.66 -14.76
CA SER A 184 -10.79 -6.80 -14.41
C SER A 184 -10.04 -7.98 -13.80
N ARG A 185 -8.71 -7.92 -13.72
CA ARG A 185 -7.88 -9.07 -13.36
C ARG A 185 -7.47 -9.04 -11.89
N PRO A 186 -7.48 -10.19 -11.21
CA PRO A 186 -6.97 -10.28 -9.85
C PRO A 186 -5.45 -10.17 -9.84
N LEU A 187 -4.93 -9.49 -8.83
CA LEU A 187 -3.51 -9.43 -8.51
C LEU A 187 -3.06 -10.80 -8.01
N VAL A 188 -2.00 -11.34 -8.60
CA VAL A 188 -1.37 -12.61 -8.20
C VAL A 188 0.02 -12.40 -7.60
N GLU A 189 0.62 -11.22 -7.83
CA GLU A 189 1.86 -10.78 -7.17
C GLU A 189 1.89 -9.25 -7.09
N LEU A 190 2.51 -8.71 -6.03
CA LEU A 190 2.86 -7.30 -5.89
C LEU A 190 4.38 -7.18 -5.84
N GLY A 191 4.97 -6.31 -6.65
CA GLY A 191 6.37 -5.93 -6.54
C GLY A 191 6.47 -4.50 -6.06
N VAL A 192 6.66 -4.27 -4.77
CA VAL A 192 6.84 -2.93 -4.19
C VAL A 192 8.32 -2.58 -4.26
N SER A 193 8.71 -1.66 -5.14
CA SER A 193 10.10 -1.23 -5.29
C SER A 193 10.47 -0.15 -4.27
N ILE A 194 11.71 -0.16 -3.77
CA ILE A 194 12.16 0.77 -2.73
C ILE A 194 13.55 1.37 -3.07
N TRP A 195 14.50 0.57 -3.55
CA TRP A 195 15.93 0.92 -3.64
C TRP A 195 16.61 0.72 -5.00
N CYS A 196 16.04 -0.05 -5.94
CA CYS A 196 16.67 -0.17 -7.26
C CYS A 196 15.99 0.75 -8.27
N HIS A 197 16.85 1.49 -8.96
CA HIS A 197 16.56 2.48 -9.97
C HIS A 197 17.34 2.11 -11.23
#